data_AF-A0A0L8IAR2-F1
#
_entry.id   AF-A0A0L8IAR2-F1
#
_cell.length_a   1.000
_cell.length_b   1.000
_cell.length_c   1.000
_cell.angle_alpha   90.00
_cell.angle_beta   90.00
_cell.angle_gamma   90.00
#
_symmetry.space_group_name_H-M   'P 1'
#
loop_
_entity.id
_entity.type
_entity.pdbx_description
1 polymer ?
#
loop_
_entity_poly.entity_id
_entity_poly.type
_entity_poly.pdbx_seq_one_letter_code
_entity_poly.pdbx_strand_id
1 'polypeptide(L)'
;MESLQAVVNEKEPILVQDQKEVYWQVLTSVNKNTGGDFFLDAPEGTGKTLLINLLLAKVRQKIALAVASSGIAATLLTGGRTVHSTFKLLLNLIQNESPLCNISKNTSLAKLLTDAKLIVWDDAIMFHKAAFEALDTTLQDFRNNKIMGDVILLMAGDFRQTLPVIPSGTKADELRACIKSSYI
;
A
#
# COMPACT_ATOMS: atom_id res chain seq x y z
N MET A 1 -15.25 17.48 -12.38
CA MET A 1 -14.27 16.69 -11.60
C MET A 1 -13.75 17.65 -10.54
N GLU A 2 -14.00 17.36 -9.27
CA GLU A 2 -13.59 18.23 -8.17
C GLU A 2 -12.06 18.27 -8.08
N SER A 3 -11.47 19.43 -7.81
CA SER A 3 -10.02 19.54 -7.73
C SER A 3 -9.50 18.82 -6.48
N LEU A 4 -8.34 18.16 -6.56
CA LEU A 4 -7.74 17.49 -5.39
C LEU A 4 -7.58 18.46 -4.21
N GLN A 5 -7.34 19.75 -4.50
CA GLN A 5 -7.24 20.79 -3.48
C GLN A 5 -8.57 21.07 -2.79
N ALA A 6 -9.70 21.04 -3.50
CA ALA A 6 -11.02 21.19 -2.89
C ALA A 6 -11.32 20.03 -1.93
N VAL A 7 -11.02 18.79 -2.34
CA VAL A 7 -11.15 17.60 -1.49
C VAL A 7 -10.33 17.73 -0.20
N VAL A 8 -9.10 18.24 -0.30
CA VAL A 8 -8.24 18.49 0.87
C VAL A 8 -8.85 19.55 1.78
N ASN A 9 -9.26 20.69 1.24
CA ASN A 9 -9.81 21.79 2.03
C ASN A 9 -11.12 21.42 2.74
N GLU A 10 -11.92 20.54 2.14
CA GLU A 10 -13.18 20.05 2.72
C GLU A 10 -12.93 18.99 3.81
N LYS A 11 -12.01 18.05 3.58
CA LYS A 11 -11.87 16.85 4.42
C LYS A 11 -10.81 16.94 5.51
N GLU A 12 -9.80 17.79 5.35
CA GLU A 12 -8.76 18.00 6.36
C GLU A 12 -9.32 18.56 7.70
N PRO A 13 -10.29 19.51 7.71
CA PRO A 13 -10.85 20.04 8.95
C PRO A 13 -11.65 19.03 9.78
N ILE A 14 -12.29 18.06 9.13
CA ILE A 14 -13.19 17.09 9.78
C ILE A 14 -12.45 15.89 10.41
N LEU A 15 -11.12 15.81 10.25
CA LEU A 15 -10.34 14.74 10.87
C LEU A 15 -10.42 14.82 12.41
N VAL A 16 -10.66 13.68 13.04
CA VAL A 16 -10.53 13.52 14.49
C VAL A 16 -9.06 13.44 14.89
N GLN A 17 -8.77 13.57 16.18
CA GLN A 17 -7.40 13.70 16.70
C GLN A 17 -6.48 12.55 16.24
N ASP A 18 -6.89 11.30 16.42
CA ASP A 18 -6.08 10.13 16.03
C ASP A 18 -5.80 10.10 14.52
N GLN A 19 -6.79 10.48 13.70
CA GLN A 19 -6.63 10.56 12.25
C GLN A 19 -5.67 11.70 11.86
N LYS A 20 -5.71 12.85 12.56
CA LYS A 20 -4.77 13.97 12.35
C LYS A 20 -3.35 13.54 12.64
N GLU A 21 -3.12 12.77 13.70
CA GLU A 21 -1.79 12.30 14.07
C GLU A 21 -1.19 11.41 12.98
N VAL A 22 -1.95 10.42 12.51
CA VAL A 22 -1.54 9.57 11.37
C VAL A 22 -1.32 10.42 10.11
N TYR A 23 -2.25 11.33 9.80
CA TYR A 23 -2.17 12.21 8.64
C TYR A 23 -0.87 13.01 8.63
N TRP A 24 -0.54 13.68 9.73
CA TRP A 24 0.66 14.50 9.84
C TRP A 24 1.94 13.68 9.87
N GLN A 25 1.94 12.52 10.52
CA GLN A 25 3.09 11.62 10.55
C GLN A 25 3.47 11.15 9.14
N VAL A 26 2.49 10.62 8.39
CA VAL A 26 2.72 10.16 7.01
C VAL A 26 3.12 11.33 6.11
N LEU A 27 2.43 12.47 6.19
CA LEU A 27 2.73 13.63 5.36
C LEU A 27 4.12 14.22 5.64
N THR A 28 4.54 14.23 6.91
CA THR A 28 5.89 14.68 7.30
C THR A 28 6.96 13.78 6.69
N SER A 29 6.80 12.46 6.76
CA SER A 29 7.71 11.52 6.12
C SER A 29 7.76 11.72 4.61
N VAL A 30 6.61 11.93 3.96
CA VAL A 30 6.52 12.18 2.51
C VAL A 30 7.28 13.45 2.12
N ASN A 31 7.18 14.50 2.93
CA ASN A 31 7.85 15.77 2.66
C ASN A 31 9.34 15.72 2.92
N LYS A 32 9.78 14.97 3.94
CA LYS A 32 11.20 14.79 4.27
C LYS A 32 11.90 13.73 3.40
N ASN A 33 11.15 12.95 2.61
CA ASN A 33 11.65 11.80 1.85
C ASN A 33 12.47 10.82 2.72
N THR A 34 11.98 10.54 3.93
CA THR A 34 12.68 9.62 4.85
C THR A 34 12.52 8.15 4.49
N GLY A 35 11.63 7.83 3.54
CA GLY A 35 11.11 6.48 3.37
C GLY A 35 10.31 6.03 4.59
N GLY A 36 9.89 4.76 4.57
CA GLY A 36 9.32 4.08 5.73
C GLY A 36 8.04 3.31 5.41
N ASP A 37 7.85 2.25 6.17
CA ASP A 37 6.67 1.41 6.21
C ASP A 37 5.79 1.80 7.41
N PHE A 38 4.50 1.99 7.14
CA PHE A 38 3.49 2.32 8.14
C PHE A 38 2.38 1.30 8.06
N PHE A 39 1.87 0.88 9.21
CA PHE A 39 0.66 0.08 9.30
C PHE A 39 -0.44 0.86 10.01
N LEU A 40 -1.54 1.11 9.31
CA LEU A 40 -2.77 1.68 9.84
C LEU A 40 -3.72 0.54 10.22
N ASP A 41 -3.71 0.17 11.50
CA ASP A 41 -4.74 -0.71 12.08
C ASP A 41 -5.99 0.12 12.35
N ALA A 42 -6.99 -0.05 11.51
CA ALA A 42 -8.21 0.74 11.55
C ALA A 42 -9.42 -0.19 11.43
N PRO A 43 -10.19 -0.40 12.53
CA PRO A 43 -11.41 -1.19 12.47
C PRO A 43 -12.39 -0.63 11.45
N GLU A 44 -13.29 -1.49 10.97
CA GLU A 44 -14.38 -1.06 10.12
C GLU A 44 -15.19 0.10 10.75
N GLY A 45 -15.55 1.09 9.94
CA GLY A 45 -16.31 2.27 10.39
C GLY A 45 -15.48 3.41 11.00
N THR A 46 -14.16 3.26 11.19
CA THR A 46 -13.29 4.32 11.78
C THR A 46 -12.85 5.42 10.81
N GLY A 47 -13.31 5.38 9.56
CA GLY A 47 -12.92 6.35 8.54
C GLY A 47 -11.56 6.09 7.88
N LYS A 48 -11.04 4.86 7.92
CA LYS A 48 -9.83 4.40 7.19
C LYS A 48 -9.79 4.94 5.75
N THR A 49 -10.86 4.69 5.00
CA THR A 49 -10.99 5.09 3.58
C THR A 49 -11.01 6.61 3.39
N LEU A 50 -11.57 7.37 4.35
CA LEU A 50 -11.54 8.83 4.34
C LEU A 50 -10.10 9.33 4.45
N LEU A 51 -9.38 8.85 5.46
CA LEU A 51 -8.00 9.22 5.75
C LEU A 51 -7.06 8.86 4.58
N ILE A 52 -7.18 7.64 4.04
CA ILE A 52 -6.38 7.20 2.89
C ILE A 52 -6.64 8.10 1.67
N ASN A 53 -7.90 8.36 1.33
CA ASN A 53 -8.22 9.20 0.18
C ASN A 53 -7.73 10.64 0.35
N LEU A 54 -7.77 11.18 1.58
CA LEU A 54 -7.24 12.49 1.88
C LEU A 54 -5.71 12.54 1.74
N LEU A 55 -4.99 11.53 2.24
CA LEU A 55 -3.54 11.40 2.05
C LEU A 55 -3.18 11.31 0.56
N LEU A 56 -3.89 10.47 -0.20
CA LEU A 56 -3.72 10.36 -1.64
C LEU A 56 -3.96 11.71 -2.33
N ALA A 57 -5.02 12.43 -1.99
CA ALA A 57 -5.32 13.74 -2.56
C ALA A 57 -4.23 14.78 -2.26
N LYS A 58 -3.74 14.82 -1.01
CA LYS A 58 -2.67 15.74 -0.59
C LYS A 58 -1.35 15.45 -1.30
N VAL A 59 -0.98 14.18 -1.45
CA VAL A 59 0.33 13.78 -2.00
C VAL A 59 0.34 13.79 -3.53
N ARG A 60 -0.81 13.72 -4.21
CA ARG A 60 -0.92 13.69 -5.69
C ARG A 60 -0.53 14.97 -6.44
N GLN A 61 -0.03 15.98 -5.73
CA GLN A 61 0.83 17.00 -6.34
C GLN A 61 2.20 16.42 -6.78
N LYS A 62 2.55 15.24 -6.25
CA LYS A 62 3.64 14.33 -6.62
C LYS A 62 3.01 12.98 -7.07
N ILE A 63 3.78 11.90 -7.09
CA ILE A 63 3.25 10.57 -7.44
C ILE A 63 2.83 9.82 -6.16
N ALA A 64 1.55 9.46 -6.07
CA ALA A 64 1.01 8.58 -5.04
C ALA A 64 0.13 7.49 -5.66
N LEU A 65 0.40 6.23 -5.29
CA LEU A 65 -0.34 5.06 -5.77
C LEU A 65 -1.32 4.58 -4.73
N ALA A 66 -2.50 4.22 -5.21
CA ALA A 66 -3.56 3.59 -4.42
C ALA A 66 -3.74 2.17 -4.92
N VAL A 67 -3.40 1.20 -4.09
CA VAL A 67 -3.61 -0.21 -4.39
C VAL A 67 -4.47 -0.86 -3.32
N ALA A 68 -5.22 -1.89 -3.69
CA ALA A 68 -6.00 -2.68 -2.75
C ALA A 68 -5.96 -4.17 -3.11
N SER A 69 -6.15 -5.02 -2.10
CA SER A 69 -6.12 -6.48 -2.27
C SER A 69 -7.29 -7.00 -3.11
N SER A 70 -8.46 -6.36 -3.04
CA SER A 70 -9.67 -6.74 -3.79
C SER A 70 -10.11 -5.67 -4.79
N GLY A 71 -10.88 -6.07 -5.80
CA GLY A 71 -11.45 -5.14 -6.78
C GLY A 71 -12.43 -4.15 -6.15
N ILE A 72 -13.24 -4.59 -5.19
CA ILE A 72 -14.23 -3.75 -4.50
C ILE A 72 -13.53 -2.72 -3.61
N ALA A 73 -12.49 -3.12 -2.87
CA ALA A 73 -11.70 -2.17 -2.09
C ALA A 73 -11.00 -1.13 -2.99
N ALA A 74 -10.50 -1.55 -4.15
CA ALA A 74 -9.86 -0.66 -5.10
C ALA A 74 -10.80 0.44 -5.63
N THR A 75 -12.11 0.18 -5.78
CA THR A 75 -13.06 1.22 -6.26
C THR A 75 -13.34 2.30 -5.22
N LEU A 76 -13.14 2.00 -3.93
CA LEU A 76 -13.30 2.95 -2.83
C LEU A 76 -12.12 3.92 -2.72
N LEU A 77 -10.98 3.57 -3.32
CA LEU A 77 -9.82 4.43 -3.40
C LEU A 77 -9.88 5.27 -4.67
N THR A 78 -9.73 6.58 -4.54
CA THR A 78 -9.67 7.49 -5.69
C THR A 78 -8.50 7.06 -6.58
N GLY A 79 -8.73 6.67 -7.83
CA GLY A 79 -7.67 6.17 -8.71
C GLY A 79 -7.08 4.81 -8.29
N GLY A 80 -7.79 4.06 -7.46
CA GLY A 80 -7.38 2.75 -6.96
C GLY A 80 -7.35 1.68 -8.03
N ARG A 81 -6.44 0.72 -7.85
CA ARG A 81 -6.31 -0.49 -8.68
C ARG A 81 -5.97 -1.67 -7.80
N THR A 82 -6.25 -2.89 -8.28
CA THR A 82 -5.85 -4.07 -7.51
C THR A 82 -4.33 -4.23 -7.51
N VAL A 83 -3.78 -4.76 -6.41
CA VAL A 83 -2.35 -5.06 -6.27
C VAL A 83 -1.85 -5.90 -7.45
N HIS A 84 -2.58 -6.95 -7.82
CA HIS A 84 -2.25 -7.80 -8.97
C HIS A 84 -2.10 -7.00 -10.27
N SER A 85 -3.05 -6.10 -10.56
CA SER A 85 -3.04 -5.31 -11.79
C SER A 85 -1.93 -4.26 -11.81
N THR A 86 -1.67 -3.62 -10.67
CA THR A 86 -0.69 -2.54 -10.52
C THR A 86 0.72 -3.07 -10.55
N PHE A 87 1.00 -4.14 -9.81
CA PHE A 87 2.37 -4.67 -9.68
C PHE A 87 2.65 -5.86 -10.59
N LYS A 88 1.73 -6.25 -11.46
CA LYS A 88 1.90 -7.40 -12.38
C LYS A 88 2.37 -8.65 -11.63
N LEU A 89 1.76 -8.90 -10.47
CA LEU A 89 2.07 -10.03 -9.62
C LEU A 89 1.77 -11.35 -10.34
N LEU A 90 2.74 -12.27 -10.34
CA LEU A 90 2.57 -13.60 -10.90
C LEU A 90 1.64 -14.45 -10.02
N LEU A 91 0.80 -15.29 -10.62
CA LEU A 91 -0.14 -16.13 -9.87
C LEU A 91 0.57 -17.20 -9.01
N ASN A 92 1.79 -17.60 -9.40
CA ASN A 92 2.61 -18.59 -8.70
C ASN A 92 3.63 -17.97 -7.72
N LEU A 93 3.42 -16.72 -7.28
CA LEU A 93 4.32 -15.99 -6.38
C LEU A 93 4.80 -16.79 -5.16
N ILE A 94 3.93 -17.62 -4.59
CA ILE A 94 4.19 -18.40 -3.37
C ILE A 94 5.28 -19.47 -3.57
N GLN A 95 5.53 -19.89 -4.82
CA GLN A 95 6.48 -20.97 -5.13
C GLN A 95 7.90 -20.46 -5.44
N ASN A 96 8.11 -19.14 -5.50
CA ASN A 96 9.41 -18.57 -5.81
C ASN A 96 10.16 -18.21 -4.52
N GLU A 97 11.41 -18.67 -4.40
CA GLU A 97 12.30 -18.32 -3.28
C GLU A 97 12.64 -16.83 -3.24
N SER A 98 12.60 -16.17 -4.41
CA SER A 98 12.72 -14.72 -4.58
C SER A 98 11.51 -14.19 -5.36
N PRO A 99 10.40 -13.87 -4.67
CA PRO A 99 9.20 -13.41 -5.35
C PRO A 99 9.47 -12.04 -6.00
N LEU A 100 8.97 -11.84 -7.23
CA LEU A 100 9.21 -10.64 -8.03
C LEU A 100 7.93 -10.16 -8.72
N CYS A 101 7.82 -8.85 -8.92
CA CYS A 101 6.82 -8.26 -9.79
C CYS A 101 7.25 -8.42 -11.25
N ASN A 102 6.33 -8.80 -12.15
CA ASN A 102 6.65 -8.93 -13.58
C ASN A 102 6.66 -7.55 -14.28
N ILE A 103 7.61 -6.70 -13.91
CA ILE A 103 7.77 -5.33 -14.39
C ILE A 103 9.20 -5.14 -14.88
N SER A 104 9.36 -4.83 -16.16
CA SER A 104 10.67 -4.49 -16.73
C SER A 104 11.08 -3.04 -16.40
N LYS A 105 12.37 -2.81 -16.13
CA LYS A 105 12.98 -1.51 -15.79
C LYS A 105 12.70 -0.42 -16.82
N ASN A 106 12.49 -0.78 -18.10
CA ASN A 106 12.29 0.16 -19.20
C ASN A 106 10.81 0.52 -19.46
N THR A 107 9.91 0.22 -18.52
CA THR A 107 8.48 0.50 -18.68
C THR A 107 8.07 1.82 -18.03
N SER A 108 6.96 2.41 -18.51
CA SER A 108 6.36 3.59 -17.88
C SER A 108 5.93 3.32 -16.43
N LEU A 109 5.51 2.09 -16.14
CA LEU A 109 5.19 1.64 -14.79
C LEU A 109 6.42 1.62 -13.89
N ALA A 110 7.56 1.10 -14.37
CA ALA A 110 8.81 1.13 -13.61
C ALA A 110 9.22 2.57 -13.28
N LYS A 111 9.17 3.49 -14.26
CA LYS A 111 9.43 4.91 -14.01
C LYS A 111 8.50 5.51 -12.96
N LEU A 112 7.20 5.22 -13.05
CA LEU A 112 6.22 5.68 -12.07
C LEU A 112 6.47 5.08 -10.68
N LEU A 113 6.90 3.82 -10.61
CA LEU A 113 7.35 3.18 -9.37
C LEU A 113 8.69 3.70 -8.88
N THR A 114 9.57 4.25 -9.70
CA THR A 114 10.82 4.94 -9.28
C THR A 114 10.54 6.34 -8.72
N ASP A 115 9.53 7.03 -9.24
CA ASP A 115 9.23 8.42 -8.89
C ASP A 115 8.15 8.57 -7.78
N ALA A 116 7.41 7.49 -7.46
CA ALA A 116 6.44 7.45 -6.37
C ALA A 116 6.98 7.95 -5.01
N LYS A 117 6.15 8.69 -4.28
CA LYS A 117 6.43 9.16 -2.92
C LYS A 117 5.62 8.44 -1.86
N LEU A 118 4.46 7.94 -2.24
CA LEU A 118 3.56 7.20 -1.38
C LEU A 118 2.93 6.04 -2.18
N ILE A 119 2.93 4.86 -1.58
CA ILE A 119 2.11 3.73 -2.00
C ILE A 119 1.19 3.42 -0.83
N VAL A 120 -0.13 3.50 -1.04
CA VAL A 120 -1.10 3.04 -0.07
C VAL A 120 -1.63 1.68 -0.50
N TRP A 121 -1.58 0.70 0.40
CA TRP A 121 -2.11 -0.64 0.21
C TRP A 121 -3.25 -0.90 1.18
N ASP A 122 -4.49 -0.86 0.67
CA ASP A 122 -5.68 -1.15 1.45
C ASP A 122 -6.02 -2.65 1.47
N ASP A 123 -6.58 -3.10 2.60
CA ASP A 123 -6.81 -4.51 2.95
C ASP A 123 -5.54 -5.36 2.83
N ALA A 124 -4.40 -4.81 3.26
CA ALA A 124 -3.08 -5.44 3.15
C ALA A 124 -3.00 -6.80 3.87
N ILE A 125 -3.70 -6.94 5.00
CA ILE A 125 -3.70 -8.15 5.84
C ILE A 125 -4.27 -9.40 5.15
N MET A 126 -5.12 -9.21 4.13
CA MET A 126 -5.77 -10.31 3.41
C MET A 126 -4.85 -10.90 2.34
N PHE A 127 -3.68 -10.29 2.12
CA PHE A 127 -2.78 -10.64 1.04
C PHE A 127 -1.57 -11.42 1.54
N HIS A 128 -1.09 -12.34 0.71
CA HIS A 128 0.05 -13.18 1.06
C HIS A 128 1.34 -12.35 1.16
N LYS A 129 2.15 -12.58 2.21
CA LYS A 129 3.39 -11.83 2.48
C LYS A 129 4.34 -11.73 1.29
N ALA A 130 4.45 -12.80 0.51
CA ALA A 130 5.29 -12.88 -0.69
C ALA A 130 5.04 -11.74 -1.70
N ALA A 131 3.85 -11.13 -1.71
CA ALA A 131 3.56 -9.99 -2.56
C ALA A 131 4.21 -8.69 -2.07
N PHE A 132 4.34 -8.51 -0.76
CA PHE A 132 5.05 -7.38 -0.16
C PHE A 132 6.55 -7.54 -0.39
N GLU A 133 7.06 -8.75 -0.20
CA GLU A 133 8.46 -9.12 -0.47
C GLU A 133 8.80 -8.96 -1.97
N ALA A 134 7.86 -9.29 -2.87
CA ALA A 134 7.99 -9.05 -4.31
C ALA A 134 8.05 -7.57 -4.67
N LEU A 135 7.17 -6.78 -4.04
CA LEU A 135 7.16 -5.33 -4.24
C LEU A 135 8.46 -4.72 -3.76
N ASP A 136 8.93 -5.09 -2.57
CA ASP A 136 10.20 -4.65 -2.00
C ASP A 136 11.38 -4.98 -2.91
N THR A 137 11.53 -6.25 -3.30
CA THR A 137 12.61 -6.69 -4.19
C THR A 137 12.60 -5.89 -5.51
N THR A 138 11.42 -5.66 -6.08
CA THR A 138 11.27 -4.88 -7.31
C THR A 138 11.64 -3.40 -7.11
N LEU A 139 11.25 -2.80 -5.99
CA LEU A 139 11.56 -1.40 -5.69
C LEU A 139 13.04 -1.20 -5.36
N GLN A 140 13.67 -2.15 -4.67
CA GLN A 140 15.12 -2.19 -4.47
C GLN A 140 15.86 -2.15 -5.81
N ASP A 141 15.38 -2.95 -6.76
CA ASP A 141 15.90 -3.04 -8.11
C ASP A 141 15.79 -1.73 -8.92
N PHE A 142 14.77 -0.92 -8.61
CA PHE A 142 14.48 0.35 -9.28
C PHE A 142 15.04 1.59 -8.56
N ARG A 143 15.37 1.50 -7.26
CA ARG A 143 15.60 2.66 -6.38
C ARG A 143 16.79 2.54 -5.41
N ASN A 144 17.90 1.95 -5.85
CA ASN A 144 19.17 1.90 -5.10
C ASN A 144 19.21 0.92 -3.90
N ASN A 145 18.52 -0.22 -3.99
CA ASN A 145 18.73 -1.37 -3.11
C ASN A 145 18.53 -1.11 -1.60
N LYS A 146 17.54 -0.29 -1.24
CA LYS A 146 17.07 -0.09 0.14
C LYS A 146 15.67 -0.67 0.32
N ILE A 147 15.28 -1.04 1.54
CA ILE A 147 13.93 -1.55 1.84
C ILE A 147 12.87 -0.61 1.26
N MET A 148 11.95 -1.19 0.49
CA MET A 148 10.90 -0.53 -0.29
C MET A 148 11.40 0.61 -1.19
N GLY A 149 12.69 0.64 -1.52
CA GLY A 149 13.32 1.69 -2.30
C GLY A 149 13.17 3.10 -1.70
N ASP A 150 13.14 3.22 -0.37
CA ASP A 150 12.84 4.48 0.35
C ASP A 150 11.49 5.13 -0.04
N VAL A 151 10.56 4.39 -0.67
CA VAL A 151 9.17 4.87 -0.80
C VAL A 151 8.47 4.76 0.53
N ILE A 152 7.47 5.62 0.75
CA ILE A 152 6.58 5.43 1.89
C ILE A 152 5.51 4.44 1.51
N LEU A 153 5.47 3.32 2.23
CA LEU A 153 4.43 2.31 2.11
C LEU A 153 3.47 2.45 3.29
N LEU A 154 2.24 2.89 3.03
CA LEU A 154 1.17 2.88 4.02
C LEU A 154 0.28 1.67 3.78
N MET A 155 0.44 0.65 4.62
CA MET A 155 -0.44 -0.51 4.66
C MET A 155 -1.62 -0.19 5.56
N ALA A 156 -2.81 -0.59 5.14
CA ALA A 156 -4.01 -0.39 5.93
C ALA A 156 -4.85 -1.67 5.94
N GLY A 157 -5.51 -1.92 7.06
CA GLY A 157 -6.33 -3.11 7.23
C GLY A 157 -6.89 -3.18 8.65
N ASP A 158 -7.68 -4.22 8.87
CA ASP A 158 -8.26 -4.51 10.16
C ASP A 158 -7.93 -5.95 10.55
N PHE A 159 -6.95 -6.17 11.44
CA PHE A 159 -6.53 -7.53 11.85
C PHE A 159 -7.64 -8.38 12.48
N ARG A 160 -8.82 -7.80 12.75
CA ARG A 160 -10.02 -8.53 13.17
C ARG A 160 -10.77 -9.18 11.99
N GLN A 161 -10.43 -8.81 10.75
CA GLN A 161 -10.91 -9.42 9.51
C GLN A 161 -10.11 -10.69 9.15
N THR A 162 -10.48 -11.33 8.04
CA THR A 162 -9.86 -12.59 7.60
C THR A 162 -8.39 -12.43 7.23
N LEU A 163 -7.56 -13.37 7.69
CA LEU A 163 -6.18 -13.56 7.25
C LEU A 163 -6.11 -14.01 5.79
N PRO A 164 -4.91 -14.10 5.16
CA PRO A 164 -4.78 -14.57 3.80
C PRO A 164 -5.36 -15.98 3.65
N VAL A 165 -6.18 -16.19 2.62
CA VAL A 165 -6.81 -17.48 2.34
C VAL A 165 -5.78 -18.41 1.71
N ILE A 166 -5.48 -19.53 2.38
CA ILE A 166 -4.59 -20.58 1.88
C ILE A 166 -5.44 -21.84 1.57
N PRO A 167 -5.76 -22.11 0.30
CA PRO A 167 -6.55 -23.29 -0.08
C PRO A 167 -5.89 -24.57 0.43
N SER A 168 -6.65 -25.38 1.17
CA SER A 168 -6.17 -26.63 1.79
C SER A 168 -5.01 -26.44 2.79
N GLY A 169 -4.79 -25.22 3.28
CA GLY A 169 -3.75 -24.90 4.27
C GLY A 169 -4.18 -25.18 5.71
N THR A 170 -3.20 -25.27 6.60
CA THR A 170 -3.41 -25.28 8.05
C THR A 170 -3.43 -23.86 8.61
N LYS A 171 -3.91 -23.69 9.85
CA LYS A 171 -3.78 -22.42 10.59
C LYS A 171 -2.34 -21.91 10.66
N ALA A 172 -1.37 -22.82 10.76
CA ALA A 172 0.03 -22.45 10.76
C ALA A 172 0.47 -21.88 9.40
N ASP A 173 -0.09 -22.38 8.30
CA ASP A 173 0.21 -21.88 6.95
C ASP A 173 -0.40 -20.49 6.72
N GLU A 174 -1.63 -20.26 7.20
CA GLU A 174 -2.24 -18.92 7.20
C GLU A 174 -1.39 -17.90 7.97
N LEU A 175 -0.93 -18.26 9.17
CA LEU A 175 -0.06 -17.40 9.97
C LEU A 175 1.29 -17.13 9.30
N ARG A 176 1.89 -18.14 8.65
CA ARG A 176 3.14 -17.96 7.88
C ARG A 176 2.96 -17.09 6.65
N ALA A 177 1.76 -17.07 6.07
CA ALA A 177 1.40 -16.24 4.93
C ALA A 177 1.07 -14.79 5.31
N CYS A 178 0.78 -14.52 6.58
CA CYS A 178 0.46 -13.19 7.07
C CYS A 178 1.63 -12.22 6.92
N ILE A 179 1.31 -10.94 6.76
CA ILE A 179 2.30 -9.86 6.70
C ILE A 179 3.20 -9.79 7.93
N LYS A 180 2.70 -10.15 9.12
CA LYS A 180 3.50 -10.22 10.36
C LYS A 180 4.63 -11.25 10.32
N SER A 181 4.58 -12.17 9.35
CA SER A 181 5.62 -13.19 9.10
C SER A 181 6.53 -12.80 7.92
N SER A 182 6.37 -11.59 7.38
CA SER A 182 7.26 -10.96 6.41
C SER A 182 8.49 -10.39 7.10
N TYR A 183 9.58 -10.19 6.34
CA TYR A 183 10.71 -9.37 6.81
C TYR A 183 10.46 -7.86 6.64
N ILE A 184 9.38 -7.52 5.93
CA ILE A 184 8.82 -6.15 5.81
C ILE A 184 8.02 -5.83 7.06
#